data_AF-A0A2I1HGF8-F1
#
_entry.id   AF-A0A2I1HGF8-F1
#
_cell.length_a   1.000
_cell.length_b   1.000
_cell.length_c   1.000
_cell.angle_alpha   90.00
_cell.angle_beta   90.00
_cell.angle_gamma   90.00
#
_symmetry.space_group_name_H-M   'P 1'
#
loop_
_entity.id
_entity.type
_entity.pdbx_description
1 polymer ?
#
loop_
_entity_poly.entity_id
_entity_poly.type
_entity_poly.pdbx_seq_one_letter_code
_entity_poly.pdbx_strand_id
1 'polypeptide(L)'
;MPLVFSLMSSKSEKCYRALFQNLINFDDEHNIDLQSQYVLTDFEKTSINAIYIELYGVQNKDCHFYLSQSVYYKVQAFGLTFQYASDENISLFVRHTPALAFLLCDNILAAFNELRSNMSPDMLPEVNELLDWFKIYYVHGKVIHKLRNGNIVHSEPLFSPSLWLVTENIEYTFPRTQNSVET
;
A
#
# COMPACT_ATOMS: atom_id res chain seq x y z
N MET A 1 -14.37 6.47 16.52
CA MET A 1 -13.63 7.49 17.29
C MET A 1 -12.13 7.19 17.27
N PRO A 2 -11.26 8.20 17.11
CA PRO A 2 -9.81 8.04 17.28
C PRO A 2 -9.50 7.93 18.78
N LEU A 3 -8.59 7.02 19.13
CA LEU A 3 -8.23 6.76 20.54
C LEU A 3 -7.08 7.64 21.02
N VAL A 4 -6.15 8.01 20.13
CA VAL A 4 -4.98 8.84 20.44
C VAL A 4 -4.72 9.82 19.30
N PHE A 5 -4.35 11.04 19.64
CA PHE A 5 -3.85 12.05 18.70
C PHE A 5 -2.42 12.43 19.07
N SER A 6 -1.57 12.60 18.06
CA SER A 6 -0.22 13.11 18.25
C SER A 6 0.11 14.16 17.21
N LEU A 7 0.72 15.26 17.66
CA LEU A 7 1.27 16.30 16.81
C LEU A 7 2.76 16.05 16.66
N MET A 8 3.18 15.82 15.42
CA MET A 8 4.57 15.55 15.08
C MET A 8 5.17 16.76 14.38
N SER A 9 6.44 17.06 14.67
CA SER A 9 7.18 18.17 14.04
C SER A 9 7.60 17.88 12.60
N SER A 10 7.66 16.60 12.20
CA SER A 10 7.94 16.18 10.83
C SER A 10 7.51 14.72 10.61
N LYS A 11 7.42 14.31 9.34
CA LYS A 11 7.23 12.90 8.92
C LYS A 11 8.54 12.11 8.84
N SER A 12 9.52 12.43 9.68
CA SER A 12 10.80 11.70 9.70
C SER A 12 10.68 10.40 10.49
N GLU A 13 11.47 9.38 10.14
CA GLU A 13 11.53 8.11 10.90
C GLU A 13 11.82 8.37 12.38
N LYS A 14 12.73 9.30 12.70
CA LYS A 14 13.03 9.70 14.09
C LYS A 14 11.77 10.18 14.83
N CYS A 15 10.93 10.98 14.18
CA CYS A 15 9.68 11.45 14.79
C CYS A 15 8.67 10.32 14.98
N TYR A 16 8.53 9.40 14.01
CA TYR A 16 7.65 8.23 14.19
C TYR A 16 8.13 7.30 15.29
N ARG A 17 9.43 7.06 15.38
CA ARG A 17 10.02 6.26 16.46
C ARG A 17 9.72 6.87 17.82
N ALA A 18 9.91 8.19 17.97
CA ALA A 18 9.55 8.89 19.19
C ALA A 18 8.04 8.80 19.51
N LEU A 19 7.17 8.85 18.49
CA LEU A 19 5.73 8.64 18.66
C LEU A 19 5.44 7.24 19.22
N PHE A 20 5.95 6.18 18.59
CA PHE A 20 5.69 4.81 19.03
C PHE A 20 6.29 4.52 20.41
N GLN A 21 7.48 5.03 20.71
CA GLN A 21 8.07 4.94 22.06
C GLN A 21 7.20 5.61 23.12
N ASN A 22 6.66 6.80 22.84
CA ASN A 22 5.76 7.47 23.78
C ASN A 22 4.45 6.69 23.99
N LEU A 23 3.95 6.01 22.95
CA LEU A 23 2.77 5.15 23.08
C LEU A 23 3.06 3.91 23.94
N ILE A 24 4.21 3.26 23.74
CA ILE A 24 4.65 2.11 24.56
C ILE A 24 4.81 2.52 26.02
N ASN A 25 5.50 3.65 26.28
CA ASN A 25 5.67 4.16 27.64
C ASN A 25 4.32 4.48 28.30
N PHE A 26 3.37 5.05 27.54
CA PHE A 26 2.03 5.32 28.04
C PHE A 26 1.28 4.02 28.39
N ASP A 27 1.43 2.98 27.58
CA ASP A 27 0.89 1.63 27.82
C ASP A 27 1.38 1.07 29.16
N ASP A 28 2.71 1.07 29.35
CA ASP A 28 3.40 0.60 30.55
C ASP A 28 2.97 1.40 31.80
N GLU A 29 2.91 2.74 31.69
CA GLU A 29 2.53 3.62 32.80
C GLU A 29 1.07 3.40 33.25
N HIS A 30 0.18 3.04 32.33
CA HIS A 30 -1.25 2.92 32.60
C HIS A 30 -1.72 1.47 32.71
N ASN A 31 -0.81 0.49 32.60
CA ASN A 31 -1.12 -0.94 32.52
C ASN A 31 -2.20 -1.24 31.47
N ILE A 32 -2.12 -0.55 30.34
CA ILE A 32 -2.89 -0.90 29.14
C ILE A 32 -2.08 -2.01 28.44
N ASP A 33 -2.76 -2.89 27.71
CA ASP A 33 -2.12 -3.98 26.97
C ASP A 33 -2.36 -3.74 25.48
N LEU A 34 -1.47 -2.98 24.82
CA LEU A 34 -1.49 -2.76 23.38
C LEU A 34 -0.83 -3.95 22.64
N GLN A 35 -1.29 -5.19 22.89
CA GLN A 35 -0.85 -6.38 22.14
C GLN A 35 -1.49 -6.40 20.76
N SER A 36 -1.05 -5.50 19.89
CA SER A 36 -1.48 -5.51 18.51
C SER A 36 -0.60 -6.47 17.73
N GLN A 37 -1.14 -7.63 17.35
CA GLN A 37 -0.45 -8.54 16.43
C GLN A 37 -0.18 -7.88 15.06
N TYR A 38 -0.94 -6.83 14.73
CA TYR A 38 -0.86 -6.14 13.45
C TYR A 38 -1.03 -4.63 13.61
N VAL A 39 -0.41 -3.84 12.74
CA VAL A 39 -0.67 -2.39 12.66
C VAL A 39 -1.04 -2.05 11.23
N LEU A 40 -2.19 -1.37 11.07
CA LEU A 40 -2.62 -0.82 9.79
C LEU A 40 -2.04 0.57 9.60
N THR A 41 -1.18 0.76 8.59
CA THR A 41 -0.61 2.07 8.25
C THR A 41 -1.00 2.54 6.86
N ASP A 42 -0.68 3.81 6.61
CA ASP A 42 -0.57 4.32 5.26
C ASP A 42 0.70 3.77 4.58
N PHE A 43 0.77 3.90 3.26
CA PHE A 43 1.93 3.52 2.43
C PHE A 43 3.10 4.50 2.61
N GLU A 44 3.51 4.74 3.86
CA GLU A 44 4.60 5.64 4.21
C GLU A 44 5.79 4.84 4.77
N LYS A 45 6.88 4.75 4.00
CA LYS A 45 8.03 3.90 4.38
C LYS A 45 8.60 4.26 5.77
N THR A 46 8.63 5.54 6.11
CA THR A 46 9.15 6.04 7.38
C THR A 46 8.32 5.59 8.57
N SER A 47 6.99 5.46 8.43
CA SER A 47 6.12 4.94 9.49
C SER A 47 6.27 3.42 9.63
N ILE A 48 6.29 2.69 8.51
CA ILE A 48 6.49 1.23 8.46
C ILE A 48 7.82 0.83 9.12
N ASN A 49 8.91 1.51 8.76
CA ASN A 49 10.22 1.28 9.37
C ASN A 49 10.22 1.51 10.89
N ALA A 50 9.59 2.60 11.34
CA ALA A 50 9.53 2.93 12.75
C ALA A 50 8.75 1.87 13.54
N ILE A 51 7.63 1.36 12.99
CA ILE A 51 6.87 0.25 13.59
C ILE A 51 7.75 -0.99 13.71
N TYR A 52 8.45 -1.36 12.63
CA TYR A 52 9.33 -2.53 12.64
C TYR A 52 10.42 -2.44 13.73
N ILE A 53 10.91 -1.23 14.01
CA ILE A 53 11.96 -1.00 15.02
C ILE A 53 11.39 -0.99 16.44
N GLU A 54 10.27 -0.31 16.67
CA GLU A 54 9.75 -0.06 18.02
C GLU A 54 8.73 -1.12 18.49
N LEU A 55 8.00 -1.76 17.58
CA LEU A 55 6.95 -2.74 17.88
C LEU A 55 7.38 -4.14 17.41
N TYR A 56 8.18 -4.82 18.23
CA TYR A 56 8.75 -6.12 17.88
C TYR A 56 7.67 -7.20 17.72
N GLY A 57 7.75 -7.98 16.65
CA GLY A 57 6.81 -9.08 16.37
C GLY A 57 5.46 -8.65 15.79
N VAL A 58 5.23 -7.34 15.62
CA VAL A 58 4.01 -6.80 15.01
C VAL A 58 4.12 -6.84 13.49
N GLN A 59 3.08 -7.36 12.83
CA GLN A 59 3.01 -7.35 11.36
C GLN A 59 2.41 -6.04 10.86
N ASN A 60 3.15 -5.30 10.05
CA ASN A 60 2.60 -4.15 9.36
C ASN A 60 1.73 -4.62 8.18
N LYS A 61 0.53 -4.06 8.07
CA LYS A 61 -0.39 -4.28 6.97
C LYS A 61 -0.84 -2.93 6.41
N ASP A 62 -0.90 -2.82 5.12
CA ASP A 62 -1.43 -1.66 4.44
C ASP A 62 -2.91 -1.87 4.12
N CYS A 63 -3.72 -0.85 4.36
CA CYS A 63 -5.16 -0.93 4.10
C CYS A 63 -5.48 -0.73 2.61
N HIS A 64 -6.42 -1.52 2.07
CA HIS A 64 -6.93 -1.37 0.71
C HIS A 64 -7.44 0.05 0.41
N PHE A 65 -7.98 0.74 1.42
CA PHE A 65 -8.36 2.15 1.29
C PHE A 65 -7.15 3.02 0.91
N TYR A 66 -6.03 2.93 1.64
CA TYR A 66 -4.82 3.69 1.32
C TYR A 66 -4.16 3.24 0.01
N LEU A 67 -4.34 1.98 -0.40
CA LEU A 67 -3.87 1.50 -1.71
C LEU A 67 -4.66 2.18 -2.83
N SER A 68 -5.99 2.21 -2.69
CA SER A 68 -6.90 2.87 -3.61
C SER A 68 -6.64 4.38 -3.67
N GLN A 69 -6.37 5.02 -2.53
CA GLN A 69 -5.98 6.44 -2.47
C GLN A 69 -4.65 6.69 -3.18
N SER A 70 -3.64 5.84 -2.96
CA SER A 70 -2.34 5.95 -3.64
C SER A 70 -2.48 5.85 -5.16
N VAL A 71 -3.32 4.94 -5.64
CA VAL A 71 -3.66 4.84 -7.07
C VAL A 71 -4.37 6.11 -7.55
N TYR A 72 -5.33 6.63 -6.81
CA TYR A 72 -6.04 7.86 -7.18
C TYR A 72 -5.12 9.10 -7.20
N TYR A 73 -4.17 9.22 -6.27
CA TYR A 73 -3.16 10.27 -6.34
C TYR A 73 -2.30 10.16 -7.61
N LYS A 74 -2.05 8.94 -8.10
CA LYS A 74 -1.36 8.74 -9.37
C LYS A 74 -2.22 9.04 -10.59
N VAL A 75 -3.51 8.75 -10.54
CA VAL A 75 -4.47 9.24 -11.56
C VAL A 75 -4.36 10.76 -11.68
N GLN A 76 -4.34 11.48 -10.55
CA GLN A 76 -4.18 12.94 -10.56
C GLN A 76 -2.81 13.38 -11.10
N ALA A 77 -1.73 12.75 -10.64
CA ALA A 77 -0.37 13.12 -11.03
C ALA A 77 -0.10 12.91 -12.53
N PHE A 78 -0.75 11.93 -13.15
CA PHE A 78 -0.69 11.67 -14.60
C PHE A 78 -1.77 12.42 -15.39
N GLY A 79 -2.52 13.34 -14.77
CA GLY A 79 -3.51 14.16 -15.47
C GLY A 79 -4.78 13.41 -15.91
N LEU A 80 -5.01 12.20 -15.39
CA LEU A 80 -6.14 11.33 -15.75
C LEU A 80 -7.44 11.67 -15.02
N THR A 81 -7.47 12.68 -14.14
CA THR A 81 -8.62 12.98 -13.26
C THR A 81 -9.93 13.14 -14.04
N PHE A 82 -9.90 13.86 -15.17
CA PHE A 82 -11.10 14.09 -15.97
C PHE A 82 -11.60 12.79 -16.62
N GLN A 83 -10.70 12.02 -17.24
CA GLN A 83 -11.02 10.77 -17.92
C GLN A 83 -11.49 9.71 -16.93
N TYR A 84 -10.83 9.59 -15.78
CA TYR A 84 -11.24 8.69 -14.71
C TYR A 84 -12.67 8.97 -14.20
N ALA A 85 -13.11 10.23 -14.25
CA ALA A 85 -14.45 10.65 -13.84
C ALA A 85 -15.50 10.56 -14.96
N SER A 86 -15.10 10.69 -16.23
CA SER A 86 -16.02 10.82 -17.37
C SER A 86 -16.08 9.59 -18.29
N ASP A 87 -15.09 8.70 -18.21
CA ASP A 87 -15.01 7.46 -19.00
C ASP A 87 -15.02 6.25 -18.07
N GLU A 88 -16.12 5.48 -18.13
CA GLU A 88 -16.33 4.31 -17.30
C GLU A 88 -15.31 3.19 -17.58
N ASN A 89 -14.85 3.03 -18.83
CA ASN A 89 -13.89 1.99 -19.19
C ASN A 89 -12.52 2.27 -18.55
N ILE A 90 -12.07 3.53 -18.61
CA ILE A 90 -10.83 3.96 -17.95
C ILE A 90 -10.98 3.83 -16.44
N SER A 91 -12.09 4.30 -15.90
CA SER A 91 -12.39 4.27 -14.47
C SER A 91 -12.35 2.83 -13.93
N LEU A 92 -13.03 1.91 -14.61
CA LEU A 92 -13.07 0.49 -14.26
C LEU A 92 -11.70 -0.16 -14.38
N PHE A 93 -10.98 0.08 -15.49
CA PHE A 93 -9.67 -0.49 -15.72
C PHE A 93 -8.65 -0.04 -14.67
N VAL A 94 -8.64 1.23 -14.30
CA VAL A 94 -7.79 1.75 -13.22
C VAL A 94 -8.16 1.11 -11.88
N ARG A 95 -9.46 0.94 -11.58
CA ARG A 95 -9.93 0.29 -10.34
C ARG A 95 -9.58 -1.19 -10.23
N HIS A 96 -9.32 -1.90 -11.34
CA HIS A 96 -8.77 -3.26 -11.26
C HIS A 96 -7.38 -3.31 -10.62
N THR A 97 -6.63 -2.22 -10.64
CA THR A 97 -5.27 -2.16 -10.08
C THR A 97 -5.26 -2.40 -8.55
N PRO A 98 -5.96 -1.59 -7.72
CA PRO A 98 -6.06 -1.89 -6.29
C PRO A 98 -6.88 -3.16 -5.98
N ALA A 99 -7.75 -3.61 -6.90
CA ALA A 99 -8.51 -4.85 -6.73
C ALA A 99 -7.65 -6.12 -6.76
N LEU A 100 -6.39 -6.03 -7.24
CA LEU A 100 -5.43 -7.14 -7.12
C LEU A 100 -5.19 -7.57 -5.66
N ALA A 101 -5.49 -6.70 -4.69
CA ALA A 101 -5.37 -6.99 -3.26
C ALA A 101 -6.27 -8.15 -2.79
N PHE A 102 -7.29 -8.51 -3.58
CA PHE A 102 -8.22 -9.60 -3.27
C PHE A 102 -7.76 -10.96 -3.81
N LEU A 103 -6.61 -11.03 -4.48
CA LEU A 103 -6.02 -12.27 -4.97
C LEU A 103 -5.06 -12.88 -3.95
N LEU A 104 -4.70 -14.15 -4.12
CA LEU A 104 -3.59 -14.74 -3.37
C LEU A 104 -2.26 -14.15 -3.83
N CYS A 105 -1.28 -14.04 -2.93
CA CYS A 105 0.04 -13.46 -3.19
C CYS A 105 0.68 -14.00 -4.48
N ASP A 106 0.69 -15.33 -4.62
CA ASP A 106 1.30 -16.04 -5.76
C ASP A 106 0.65 -15.71 -7.11
N ASN A 107 -0.61 -15.26 -7.10
CA ASN A 107 -1.37 -14.95 -8.30
C ASN A 107 -1.26 -13.48 -8.73
N ILE A 108 -0.74 -12.59 -7.89
CA ILE A 108 -0.73 -11.14 -8.17
C ILE A 108 0.07 -10.82 -9.42
N LEU A 109 1.27 -11.38 -9.58
CA LEU A 109 2.10 -11.10 -10.75
C LEU A 109 1.43 -11.58 -12.05
N ALA A 110 0.84 -12.77 -12.03
CA ALA A 110 0.14 -13.34 -13.18
C ALA A 110 -1.08 -12.50 -13.55
N ALA A 111 -1.93 -12.17 -12.57
CA ALA A 111 -3.12 -11.36 -12.78
C ALA A 111 -2.80 -9.91 -13.21
N PHE A 112 -1.72 -9.32 -12.70
CA PHE A 112 -1.25 -8.01 -13.17
C PHE A 112 -0.86 -8.05 -14.64
N ASN A 113 -0.13 -9.10 -15.07
CA ASN A 113 0.25 -9.26 -16.47
C ASN A 113 -0.98 -9.48 -17.36
N GLU A 114 -1.96 -10.27 -16.90
CA GLU A 114 -3.22 -10.48 -17.61
C GLU A 114 -4.03 -9.18 -17.74
N LEU A 115 -4.17 -8.41 -16.65
CA LEU A 115 -4.81 -7.09 -16.66
C LEU A 115 -4.19 -6.18 -17.73
N ARG A 116 -2.86 -6.16 -17.80
CA ARG A 116 -2.12 -5.36 -18.78
C ARG A 116 -2.30 -5.86 -20.21
N SER A 117 -2.31 -7.18 -20.44
CA SER A 117 -2.56 -7.77 -21.76
C SER A 117 -3.98 -7.50 -22.27
N ASN A 118 -4.95 -7.34 -21.38
CA ASN A 118 -6.33 -6.99 -21.70
C ASN A 118 -6.58 -5.48 -21.87
N MET A 119 -5.53 -4.66 -21.81
CA MET A 119 -5.62 -3.22 -22.07
C MET A 119 -6.07 -2.97 -23.52
N SER A 120 -7.12 -2.15 -23.71
CA SER A 120 -7.55 -1.75 -25.06
C SER A 120 -6.42 -0.99 -25.79
N PRO A 121 -6.20 -1.23 -27.09
CA PRO A 121 -5.22 -0.47 -27.89
C PRO A 121 -5.44 1.06 -27.86
N ASP A 122 -6.68 1.47 -27.60
CA ASP A 122 -7.13 2.87 -27.60
C ASP A 122 -6.93 3.55 -26.23
N MET A 123 -6.39 2.83 -25.25
CA MET A 123 -6.15 3.37 -23.91
C MET A 123 -5.13 4.50 -23.93
N LEU A 124 -5.37 5.49 -23.06
CA LEU A 124 -4.45 6.62 -22.92
C LEU A 124 -3.07 6.15 -22.44
N PRO A 125 -1.97 6.69 -23.00
CA PRO A 125 -0.60 6.35 -22.58
C PRO A 125 -0.36 6.49 -21.08
N GLU A 126 -1.00 7.47 -20.44
CA GLU A 126 -0.92 7.76 -19.02
C GLU A 126 -1.45 6.61 -18.15
N VAL A 127 -2.39 5.80 -18.66
CA VAL A 127 -2.86 4.59 -17.97
C VAL A 127 -1.76 3.53 -17.94
N ASN A 128 -0.98 3.42 -19.02
CA ASN A 128 0.17 2.52 -19.05
C ASN A 128 1.29 3.02 -18.11
N GLU A 129 1.52 4.34 -18.00
CA GLU A 129 2.44 4.92 -17.01
C GLU A 129 2.00 4.61 -15.57
N LEU A 130 0.70 4.66 -15.29
CA LEU A 130 0.13 4.26 -14.01
C LEU A 130 0.42 2.78 -13.71
N LEU A 131 0.21 1.88 -14.67
CA LEU A 131 0.53 0.47 -14.51
C LEU A 131 2.03 0.22 -14.32
N ASP A 132 2.90 0.93 -15.05
CA ASP A 132 4.35 0.81 -14.89
C ASP A 132 4.79 1.26 -13.50
N TRP A 133 4.24 2.36 -13.00
CA TRP A 133 4.44 2.77 -11.62
C TRP A 133 3.97 1.69 -10.63
N PHE A 134 2.76 1.16 -10.82
CA PHE A 134 2.22 0.16 -9.89
C PHE A 134 3.06 -1.12 -9.88
N LYS A 135 3.46 -1.59 -11.07
CA LYS A 135 4.36 -2.74 -11.23
C LYS A 135 5.65 -2.56 -10.44
N ILE A 136 6.28 -1.39 -10.56
CA ILE A 136 7.56 -1.09 -9.93
C ILE A 136 7.44 -1.00 -8.41
N TYR A 137 6.39 -0.35 -7.90
CA TYR A 137 6.28 -0.03 -6.48
C TYR A 137 5.58 -1.10 -5.65
N TYR A 138 4.70 -1.90 -6.25
CA TYR A 138 3.80 -2.82 -5.53
C TYR A 138 3.92 -4.29 -5.95
N VAL A 139 4.36 -4.60 -7.18
CA VAL A 139 4.28 -5.98 -7.70
C VAL A 139 5.65 -6.63 -7.88
N HIS A 140 6.53 -6.01 -8.68
CA HIS A 140 7.69 -6.69 -9.27
C HIS A 140 9.02 -5.98 -9.00
N GLY A 141 9.00 -4.71 -8.56
CA GLY A 141 10.21 -3.96 -8.24
C GLY A 141 10.96 -3.37 -9.44
N LYS A 142 11.97 -2.56 -9.15
CA LYS A 142 12.79 -1.86 -10.16
C LYS A 142 13.79 -2.81 -10.78
N VAL A 143 14.06 -2.66 -12.07
CA VAL A 143 15.21 -3.33 -12.71
C VAL A 143 16.51 -2.76 -12.13
N ILE A 144 17.35 -3.63 -11.57
CA ILE A 144 18.66 -3.25 -11.01
C ILE A 144 19.75 -3.37 -12.08
N HIS A 145 19.85 -4.54 -12.72
CA HIS A 145 20.82 -4.77 -13.78
C HIS A 145 20.41 -5.93 -14.68
N LYS A 146 20.94 -5.93 -15.91
CA LYS A 146 20.83 -7.03 -16.86
C LYS A 146 22.11 -7.84 -16.81
N LEU A 147 21.99 -9.14 -16.54
CA LEU A 147 23.10 -10.08 -16.57
C LEU A 147 23.50 -10.36 -18.02
N ARG A 148 24.76 -10.76 -18.22
CA ARG A 148 25.31 -11.05 -19.56
C ARG A 148 24.59 -12.18 -20.30
N ASN A 149 23.86 -13.04 -19.58
CA ASN A 149 23.03 -14.11 -20.12
C ASN A 149 21.60 -13.67 -20.50
N GLY A 150 21.29 -12.37 -20.39
CA GLY A 150 19.96 -11.82 -20.71
C GLY A 150 18.99 -11.80 -19.52
N ASN A 151 19.33 -12.42 -18.38
CA ASN A 151 18.47 -12.40 -17.20
C ASN A 151 18.41 -10.98 -16.60
N ILE A 152 17.21 -10.58 -16.17
CA ILE A 152 16.97 -9.27 -15.55
C ILE A 152 16.80 -9.46 -14.05
N VAL A 153 17.62 -8.75 -13.26
CA VAL A 153 17.51 -8.76 -11.79
C VAL A 153 16.67 -7.58 -11.35
N HIS A 154 15.67 -7.85 -10.52
CA HIS A 154 14.78 -6.85 -9.96
C HIS A 154 15.07 -6.64 -8.46
N SER A 155 14.79 -5.44 -7.95
CA SER A 155 14.70 -5.20 -6.51
C SER A 155 13.40 -5.79 -5.97
N GLU A 156 13.30 -5.93 -4.66
CA GLU A 156 11.98 -6.02 -4.04
C GLU A 156 11.17 -4.74 -4.35
N PRO A 157 9.85 -4.84 -4.56
CA PRO A 157 8.97 -3.69 -4.59
C PRO A 157 9.05 -2.90 -3.28
N LEU A 158 8.76 -1.61 -3.36
CA LEU A 158 8.78 -0.75 -2.15
C LEU A 158 7.72 -1.20 -1.13
N PHE A 159 6.57 -1.64 -1.64
CA PHE A 159 5.46 -2.16 -0.86
C PHE A 159 5.10 -3.54 -1.39
N SER A 160 5.72 -4.57 -0.81
CA SER A 160 5.51 -5.96 -1.23
C SER A 160 4.04 -6.37 -1.16
N PRO A 161 3.54 -7.23 -2.07
CA PRO A 161 2.18 -7.74 -2.02
C PRO A 161 1.71 -8.19 -0.63
N SER A 162 2.59 -8.84 0.14
CA SER A 162 2.29 -9.29 1.50
C SER A 162 1.85 -8.17 2.46
N LEU A 163 2.18 -6.91 2.19
CA LEU A 163 1.74 -5.77 2.99
C LEU A 163 0.27 -5.42 2.71
N TRP A 164 -0.18 -5.49 1.45
CA TRP A 164 -1.46 -4.92 1.02
C TRP A 164 -2.53 -5.94 0.60
N LEU A 165 -2.27 -7.23 0.81
CA LEU A 165 -3.23 -8.31 0.60
C LEU A 165 -4.42 -8.24 1.57
N VAL A 166 -5.64 -8.29 1.04
CA VAL A 166 -6.88 -8.33 1.82
C VAL A 166 -7.27 -9.76 2.20
N THR A 167 -6.85 -10.78 1.43
CA THR A 167 -7.21 -12.18 1.71
C THR A 167 -6.73 -12.64 3.08
N GLU A 168 -5.51 -12.25 3.47
CA GLU A 168 -4.97 -12.54 4.80
C GLU A 168 -5.75 -11.78 5.88
N ASN A 169 -6.30 -10.61 5.57
CA ASN A 169 -7.04 -9.82 6.55
C ASN A 169 -8.43 -10.39 6.90
N ILE A 170 -9.01 -11.19 6.03
CA ILE A 170 -10.34 -11.81 6.23
C ILE A 170 -10.26 -12.93 7.28
N GLU A 171 -9.15 -13.67 7.33
CA GLU A 171 -8.95 -14.77 8.29
C GLU A 171 -8.78 -14.27 9.74
N TYR A 172 -8.33 -13.02 9.93
CA TYR A 172 -8.08 -12.42 11.25
C TYR A 172 -9.11 -11.36 11.69
N THR A 173 -10.25 -11.24 10.99
CA THR A 173 -11.36 -10.30 11.35
C THR A 173 -10.99 -8.81 11.35
N PHE A 174 -10.11 -8.34 10.46
CA PHE A 174 -9.80 -6.91 10.40
C PHE A 174 -10.98 -6.08 9.86
N PRO A 175 -11.17 -4.85 10.37
CA PRO A 175 -12.06 -3.88 9.75
C PRO A 175 -11.63 -3.59 8.31
N ARG A 176 -12.53 -3.77 7.34
CA ARG A 176 -12.27 -3.48 5.91
C ARG A 176 -12.03 -1.98 5.63
N THR A 177 -12.38 -1.12 6.58
CA THR A 177 -12.19 0.34 6.54
C THR A 177 -12.01 0.86 7.96
N GLN A 178 -11.22 1.93 8.16
CA GLN A 178 -11.11 2.66 9.43
C GLN A 178 -12.29 3.64 9.67
N ASN A 179 -13.37 3.56 8.87
CA ASN A 179 -14.46 4.54 8.79
C ASN A 179 -15.40 4.63 10.01
N SER A 180 -14.98 4.24 11.20
CA SER A 180 -15.69 4.60 12.44
C SER A 180 -15.26 5.96 13.02
N VAL A 181 -14.36 6.67 12.33
CA VAL A 181 -13.64 7.83 12.88
C VAL A 181 -13.77 9.11 12.05
N GLU A 182 -14.20 9.02 10.78
CA GLU A 182 -14.35 10.18 9.89
C GLU A 182 -15.84 10.37 9.54
N THR A 183 -16.55 11.08 10.40
CA THR A 183 -17.89 11.67 10.13
C THR A 183 -17.82 13.16 10.38
#